data_AF-A0A939YFP6-F1
#
_entry.id   AF-A0A939YFP6-F1
#
_cell.length_a   1.000
_cell.length_b   1.000
_cell.length_c   1.000
_cell.angle_alpha   90.00
_cell.angle_beta   90.00
_cell.angle_gamma   90.00
#
_symmetry.space_group_name_H-M   'P 1'
#
loop_
_entity.id
_entity.type
_entity.pdbx_description
1 polymer ?
#
loop_
_entity_poly.entity_id
_entity_poly.type
_entity_poly.pdbx_seq_one_letter_code
_entity_poly.pdbx_strand_id
1 'polypeptide(L)'
;MYSNIGKKIKALAIIMFILMAVGCVVAGVVLIVTASRVSDVLPYALPILIAGPVFAWISSWFIYGVGELICKATEIARNTAAGYCVPAAAEAPAAGEPQPQAPAHSVEFQQRLAKLQALCNQGIITDEEYDVALAKLRAEEQK
;
A
#
# COMPACT_ATOMS: atom_id res chain seq x y z
N MET A 1 -4.79 -0.78 11.28
CA MET A 1 -5.89 -0.35 10.37
C MET A 1 -5.38 0.32 9.09
N TYR A 2 -4.41 1.25 9.16
CA TYR A 2 -3.74 1.89 8.00
C TYR A 2 -2.50 1.16 7.46
N SER A 3 -2.23 -0.07 7.92
CA SER A 3 -1.10 -0.86 7.42
C SER A 3 -1.31 -1.22 5.94
N ASN A 4 -0.25 -1.11 5.15
CA ASN A 4 -0.23 -1.44 3.72
C ASN A 4 -1.19 -0.59 2.84
N ILE A 5 -1.37 0.70 3.17
CA ILE A 5 -2.28 1.59 2.41
C ILE A 5 -1.94 1.63 0.91
N GLY A 6 -0.66 1.65 0.55
CA GLY A 6 -0.24 1.67 -0.86
C GLY A 6 -0.60 0.38 -1.61
N LYS A 7 -0.54 -0.80 -0.96
CA LYS A 7 -1.00 -2.06 -1.56
C LYS A 7 -2.52 -2.05 -1.82
N LYS A 8 -3.30 -1.48 -0.90
CA LYS A 8 -4.75 -1.33 -1.04
C LYS A 8 -5.11 -0.37 -2.17
N ILE A 9 -4.41 0.76 -2.28
CA ILE A 9 -4.60 1.75 -3.35
C ILE A 9 -4.28 1.12 -4.72
N LYS A 10 -3.19 0.33 -4.81
CA LYS A 10 -2.84 -0.42 -6.02
C LYS A 10 -3.92 -1.44 -6.41
N ALA A 11 -4.44 -2.21 -5.45
CA ALA A 11 -5.53 -3.15 -5.70
C ALA A 11 -6.82 -2.43 -6.15
N LEU A 12 -7.16 -1.31 -5.51
CA LEU A 12 -8.31 -0.50 -5.87
C LEU A 12 -8.18 0.08 -7.28
N ALA A 13 -6.98 0.52 -7.68
CA ALA A 13 -6.71 1.03 -9.02
C ALA A 13 -7.04 0.01 -10.11
N ILE A 14 -6.66 -1.25 -9.89
CA ILE A 14 -6.93 -2.35 -10.83
C ILE A 14 -8.43 -2.63 -10.90
N ILE A 15 -9.11 -2.71 -9.75
CA ILE A 15 -10.56 -2.95 -9.69
C ILE A 15 -11.32 -1.82 -10.39
N MET A 16 -10.97 -0.56 -10.10
CA MET A 16 -11.60 0.60 -10.75
C MET A 16 -11.36 0.62 -12.25
N PHE A 17 -10.15 0.27 -12.71
CA PHE A 17 -9.85 0.16 -14.14
C PHE A 17 -10.74 -0.87 -14.83
N ILE A 18 -10.86 -2.08 -14.26
CA ILE A 18 -11.70 -3.14 -14.82
C ILE A 18 -13.16 -2.70 -14.86
N LEU A 19 -13.69 -2.14 -13.76
CA LEU A 19 -15.07 -1.66 -13.70
C LEU A 19 -15.35 -0.58 -14.73
N MET A 20 -14.43 0.38 -14.89
CA MET A 20 -14.59 1.47 -15.85
C MET A 20 -14.46 0.98 -17.30
N ALA A 21 -13.51 0.09 -17.59
CA ALA A 21 -13.35 -0.50 -18.91
C ALA A 21 -14.60 -1.30 -19.34
N VAL A 22 -15.11 -2.17 -18.46
CA VAL A 22 -16.36 -2.92 -18.69
C VAL A 22 -17.54 -1.96 -18.86
N GLY A 23 -17.63 -0.94 -18.00
CA GLY A 23 -18.67 0.09 -18.09
C GLY A 23 -18.65 0.84 -19.42
N CYS A 24 -17.49 1.24 -19.92
CA CYS A 24 -17.35 1.92 -21.21
C CYS A 24 -17.76 1.04 -22.38
N VAL A 25 -17.43 -0.26 -22.35
CA VAL A 25 -17.85 -1.21 -23.40
C VAL A 25 -19.36 -1.39 -23.39
N VAL A 26 -19.95 -1.64 -22.22
CA VAL A 26 -21.41 -1.81 -22.07
C VAL A 26 -22.15 -0.53 -22.50
N ALA A 27 -21.72 0.63 -22.00
CA ALA A 27 -22.32 1.91 -22.36
C ALA A 27 -22.21 2.21 -23.86
N GLY A 28 -21.05 1.94 -24.47
CA GLY A 28 -20.85 2.11 -25.91
C GLY A 28 -21.78 1.22 -26.75
N VAL A 29 -21.92 -0.05 -26.38
CA VAL A 29 -22.85 -0.99 -27.06
C VAL A 29 -24.30 -0.54 -26.90
N VAL A 30 -24.72 -0.15 -25.69
CA VAL A 30 -26.07 0.38 -25.43
C VAL A 30 -26.33 1.63 -26.25
N LEU A 31 -25.35 2.53 -26.38
CA LEU A 31 -25.47 3.73 -27.21
C LEU A 31 -25.66 3.40 -28.69
N ILE A 32 -24.94 2.40 -29.23
CA ILE A 32 -25.08 1.97 -30.64
C ILE A 32 -26.49 1.40 -30.89
N VAL A 33 -27.00 0.57 -29.99
CA VAL A 33 -28.37 0.02 -30.09
C VAL A 33 -29.41 1.14 -30.04
N THR A 34 -29.20 2.13 -29.18
CA THR A 34 -30.12 3.28 -29.02
C THR A 34 -30.00 4.28 -30.18
N ALA A 35 -28.83 4.41 -30.80
CA ALA A 35 -28.62 5.21 -32.01
C ALA A 35 -29.49 4.73 -33.18
N SER A 36 -29.81 3.44 -33.21
CA SER A 36 -30.74 2.86 -34.18
C SER A 36 -32.19 3.33 -33.98
N ARG A 37 -32.49 3.95 -32.83
CA ARG A 37 -33.81 4.49 -32.48
C ARG A 37 -33.84 6.02 -32.49
N VAL A 38 -32.70 6.67 -32.21
CA VAL A 38 -32.55 8.12 -32.11
C VAL A 38 -31.29 8.52 -32.88
N SER A 39 -31.44 9.23 -34.00
CA SER A 39 -30.35 9.56 -34.95
C SER A 39 -29.19 10.34 -34.34
N ASP A 40 -29.43 11.07 -33.24
CA ASP A 40 -28.52 12.11 -32.76
C ASP A 40 -27.44 11.59 -31.79
N VAL A 41 -27.51 10.33 -31.36
CA VAL A 41 -26.55 9.76 -30.38
C VAL A 41 -25.38 9.01 -31.01
N LEU A 42 -25.46 8.70 -32.31
CA LEU A 42 -24.42 8.00 -33.06
C LEU A 42 -23.02 8.68 -33.02
N PRO A 43 -22.88 10.02 -33.16
CA PRO A 43 -21.56 10.65 -33.16
C PRO A 43 -20.85 10.57 -31.80
N TYR A 44 -21.57 10.33 -30.71
CA TYR A 44 -20.99 10.23 -29.36
C TYR A 44 -20.61 8.79 -28.98
N ALA A 45 -21.18 7.79 -29.64
CA ALA A 45 -20.96 6.38 -29.31
C ALA A 45 -19.51 5.93 -29.60
N LEU A 46 -18.97 6.29 -30.77
CA LEU A 46 -17.63 5.88 -31.18
C LEU A 46 -16.51 6.54 -30.34
N PRO A 47 -16.56 7.85 -30.04
CA PRO A 47 -15.61 8.47 -29.12
C PRO A 47 -15.64 7.85 -27.73
N ILE A 48 -16.82 7.55 -27.17
CA ILE A 48 -16.93 6.94 -25.83
C ILE A 48 -16.28 5.55 -25.80
N LEU A 49 -16.48 4.75 -26.86
CA LEU A 49 -15.92 3.40 -26.96
C LEU A 49 -14.38 3.39 -26.97
N ILE A 50 -13.76 4.41 -27.56
CA ILE A 50 -12.29 4.50 -27.68
C ILE A 50 -11.69 5.35 -26.56
N ALA A 51 -12.23 6.54 -26.32
CA ALA A 51 -11.72 7.47 -25.31
C ALA A 51 -11.94 6.95 -23.89
N GLY A 52 -13.02 6.22 -23.61
CA GLY A 52 -13.31 5.65 -22.30
C GLY A 52 -12.19 4.72 -21.79
N PRO A 53 -11.84 3.65 -22.52
CA PRO A 53 -10.72 2.78 -22.16
C PRO A 53 -9.37 3.49 -22.08
N VAL A 54 -9.11 4.49 -22.93
CA VAL A 54 -7.88 5.29 -22.88
C VAL A 54 -7.82 6.13 -21.60
N PHE A 55 -8.93 6.77 -21.21
CA PHE A 55 -9.02 7.51 -19.95
C PHE A 55 -8.89 6.58 -18.73
N ALA A 56 -9.53 5.42 -18.78
CA ALA A 56 -9.39 4.40 -17.74
C ALA A 56 -7.92 3.95 -17.62
N TRP A 57 -7.25 3.75 -18.74
CA TRP A 57 -5.84 3.36 -18.76
C TRP A 57 -4.96 4.46 -18.15
N ILE A 58 -5.08 5.71 -18.60
CA ILE A 58 -4.27 6.82 -18.06
C ILE A 58 -4.52 7.01 -16.55
N SER A 59 -5.77 6.99 -16.11
CA SER A 59 -6.10 7.11 -14.68
C SER A 59 -5.57 5.94 -13.84
N SER A 60 -5.52 4.73 -14.41
CA SER A 60 -4.90 3.57 -13.76
C SER A 60 -3.42 3.81 -13.48
N TRP A 61 -2.67 4.42 -14.42
CA TRP A 61 -1.26 4.77 -14.21
C TRP A 61 -1.08 5.77 -13.08
N PHE A 62 -1.93 6.80 -13.00
CA PHE A 62 -1.85 7.80 -11.93
C PHE A 62 -2.10 7.18 -10.55
N ILE A 63 -3.19 6.42 -10.39
CA ILE A 63 -3.55 5.82 -9.08
C ILE A 63 -2.52 4.76 -8.70
N TYR A 64 -2.06 3.95 -9.65
CA TYR A 64 -0.98 2.99 -9.42
C TYR A 64 0.31 3.69 -8.98
N GLY A 65 0.70 4.75 -9.69
CA GLY A 65 1.89 5.54 -9.39
C GLY A 65 1.84 6.18 -8.01
N VAL A 66 0.69 6.73 -7.61
CA VAL A 66 0.46 7.24 -6.25
C VAL A 66 0.57 6.12 -5.21
N GLY A 67 0.01 4.94 -5.49
CA GLY A 67 0.13 3.77 -4.62
C GLY A 67 1.59 3.33 -4.39
N GLU A 68 2.39 3.27 -5.46
CA GLU A 68 3.83 2.98 -5.39
C GLU A 68 4.60 4.05 -4.62
N LEU A 69 4.35 5.33 -4.93
CA LEU A 69 5.02 6.46 -4.28
C LEU A 69 4.79 6.45 -2.77
N ILE A 70 3.56 6.20 -2.32
CA ILE A 70 3.24 6.10 -0.89
C ILE A 70 3.94 4.90 -0.24
N CYS A 71 3.97 3.74 -0.93
CA CYS A 71 4.70 2.57 -0.45
C CYS A 71 6.18 2.87 -0.24
N LYS A 72 6.83 3.51 -1.23
CA LYS A 72 8.24 3.88 -1.16
C LYS A 72 8.53 4.95 -0.12
N ALA A 73 7.68 5.97 0.00
CA ALA A 73 7.82 6.99 1.04
C ALA A 73 7.69 6.39 2.45
N THR A 74 6.75 5.45 2.65
CA THR A 74 6.57 4.75 3.93
C THR A 74 7.76 3.85 4.25
N GLU A 75 8.32 3.17 3.24
CA GLU A 75 9.53 2.35 3.37
C GLU A 75 10.75 3.20 3.75
N ILE A 76 10.92 4.37 3.13
CA ILE A 76 11.99 5.32 3.48
C ILE A 76 11.79 5.84 4.90
N ALA A 77 10.60 6.29 5.28
CA ALA A 77 10.33 6.78 6.64
C ALA A 77 10.66 5.71 7.70
N ARG A 78 10.28 4.46 7.45
CA ARG A 78 10.60 3.32 8.32
C ARG A 78 12.10 3.05 8.38
N ASN A 79 12.79 3.06 7.25
CA ASN A 79 14.24 2.78 7.20
C ASN A 79 15.06 3.92 7.80
N THR A 80 14.65 5.17 7.63
CA THR A 80 15.28 6.34 8.27
C THR A 80 15.03 6.33 9.77
N ALA A 81 13.83 5.96 10.22
CA ALA A 81 13.53 5.79 11.65
C ALA A 81 14.28 4.61 12.29
N ALA A 82 14.57 3.55 11.52
CA ALA A 82 15.36 2.41 11.99
C ALA A 82 16.87 2.63 11.90
N GLY A 83 17.33 3.46 10.95
CA GLY A 83 18.75 3.74 10.69
C GLY A 83 19.32 4.90 11.50
N TYR A 84 18.46 5.82 11.95
CA TYR A 84 18.80 6.79 12.97
C TYR A 84 17.97 6.51 14.21
N CYS A 85 18.66 6.09 15.28
CA CYS A 85 18.34 6.58 16.61
C CYS A 85 18.43 8.12 16.58
N VAL A 86 17.44 8.81 16.00
CA VAL A 86 17.23 10.23 16.28
C VAL A 86 16.45 10.22 17.59
N PRO A 87 17.07 10.59 18.73
CA PRO A 87 16.27 10.85 19.93
C PRO A 87 15.23 11.89 19.53
N ALA A 88 13.98 11.59 19.87
CA ALA A 88 12.80 12.43 19.68
C ALA A 88 12.94 13.76 20.47
N ALA A 89 13.92 14.59 20.10
CA ALA A 89 14.36 15.79 20.81
C ALA A 89 14.47 17.00 19.87
N ALA A 90 13.78 17.00 18.74
CA ALA A 90 13.71 18.16 17.86
C ALA A 90 12.34 18.32 17.19
N GLU A 91 11.27 18.24 17.98
CA GLU A 91 10.12 19.15 17.86
C GLU A 91 9.27 19.02 19.15
N ALA A 92 9.34 20.06 19.97
CA ALA A 92 8.51 20.27 21.17
C ALA A 92 7.69 21.57 20.96
N PRO A 93 6.64 21.90 21.75
CA PRO A 93 6.08 21.18 22.90
C PRO A 93 4.54 21.09 22.92
N ALA A 94 3.97 20.02 23.47
CA ALA A 94 2.65 20.09 24.11
C ALA A 94 2.48 18.96 25.14
N ALA A 95 2.57 19.36 26.41
CA ALA A 95 1.92 18.75 27.58
C ALA A 95 2.01 17.22 27.77
N GLY A 96 2.99 16.84 28.59
CA GLY A 96 2.81 15.88 29.69
C GLY A 96 2.68 14.40 29.34
N GLU A 97 3.78 13.65 29.45
CA GLU A 97 3.88 12.44 30.29
C GLU A 97 5.35 11.93 30.33
N PRO A 98 5.85 11.42 31.47
CA PRO A 98 7.25 10.97 31.60
C PRO A 98 7.50 9.65 30.85
N GLN A 99 8.40 9.67 29.86
CA GLN A 99 8.89 8.47 29.16
C GLN A 99 9.79 7.60 30.07
N PRO A 100 9.47 6.31 30.32
CA PRO A 100 10.35 5.37 31.01
C PRO A 100 11.56 4.99 30.13
N GLN A 101 12.76 5.12 30.68
CA GLN A 101 14.01 4.69 30.05
C GLN A 101 14.00 3.17 29.82
N ALA A 102 14.07 2.73 28.56
CA ALA A 102 14.12 1.30 28.22
C ALA A 102 15.52 0.71 28.56
N PRO A 103 15.61 -0.40 29.30
CA PRO A 103 16.88 -1.03 29.69
C PRO A 103 17.63 -1.61 28.48
N ALA A 104 18.96 -1.62 28.54
CA ALA A 104 19.87 -2.01 27.45
C ALA A 104 19.60 -3.40 26.82
N HIS A 105 18.99 -4.32 27.57
CA HIS A 105 18.61 -5.66 27.09
C HIS A 105 17.52 -5.63 25.99
N SER A 106 16.66 -4.61 26.00
CA SER A 106 15.58 -4.43 25.03
C SER A 106 16.09 -4.05 23.63
N VAL A 107 17.27 -3.44 23.54
CA VAL A 107 17.87 -3.03 22.26
C VAL A 107 18.41 -4.23 21.50
N GLU A 108 19.09 -5.16 22.18
CA GLU A 108 19.60 -6.39 21.56
C GLU A 108 18.44 -7.28 21.09
N PHE A 109 17.39 -7.40 21.92
CA PHE A 109 16.18 -8.12 21.55
C PHE A 109 15.51 -7.50 20.32
N GLN A 110 15.33 -6.17 20.28
CA GLN A 110 14.79 -5.47 19.11
C GLN A 110 15.63 -5.68 17.84
N GLN A 111 16.96 -5.70 17.96
CA GLN A 111 17.85 -5.96 16.82
C GLN A 111 17.71 -7.40 16.29
N ARG A 112 17.55 -8.39 17.17
CA ARG A 112 17.32 -9.79 16.78
C ARG A 112 15.95 -9.96 16.10
N LEU A 113 14.92 -9.27 16.58
CA LEU A 113 13.61 -9.25 15.93
C LEU A 113 13.67 -8.64 14.52
N ALA A 114 14.37 -7.51 14.36
CA ALA A 114 14.52 -6.86 13.06
C ALA A 114 15.22 -7.77 12.03
N LYS A 115 16.23 -8.54 12.45
CA LYS A 115 16.90 -9.53 11.58
C LYS A 115 15.99 -10.68 11.18
N LEU A 116 15.22 -11.23 12.13
CA LEU A 116 14.24 -12.29 11.83
C LEU A 116 13.17 -11.84 10.83
N GLN A 117 12.67 -10.63 11.02
CA GLN A 117 11.69 -10.06 10.09
C GLN A 117 12.29 -9.81 8.70
N ALA A 118 13.57 -9.43 8.62
CA ALA A 118 14.27 -9.31 7.34
C ALA A 118 14.42 -10.67 6.63
N LEU A 119 14.72 -11.75 7.35
CA LEU A 119 14.82 -13.10 6.80
C LEU A 119 13.46 -13.61 6.28
N CYS A 120 12.37 -13.31 7.00
CA CYS A 120 11.01 -13.62 6.55
C CYS A 120 10.66 -12.84 5.27
N ASN A 121 10.95 -11.54 5.22
CA ASN A 121 10.72 -10.73 4.02
C ASN A 121 11.57 -11.16 2.80
N GLN A 122 12.73 -11.79 3.04
CA GLN A 122 13.57 -12.36 1.98
C GLN A 122 13.08 -13.74 1.50
N GLY A 123 12.04 -14.31 2.12
CA GLY A 123 11.51 -15.64 1.81
C GLY A 123 12.46 -16.78 2.18
N ILE A 124 13.44 -16.53 3.05
CA ILE A 124 14.42 -17.53 3.52
C ILE A 124 13.80 -18.42 4.59
N ILE A 125 12.83 -17.89 5.35
CA ILE A 125 12.09 -18.61 6.39
C ILE A 125 10.59 -18.45 6.14
N THR A 126 9.82 -19.49 6.46
CA THR A 126 8.36 -19.45 6.38
C THR A 126 7.75 -18.76 7.62
N ASP A 127 6.48 -18.33 7.51
CA ASP A 127 5.78 -17.67 8.63
C ASP A 127 5.72 -18.58 9.89
N GLU A 128 5.64 -19.90 9.69
CA GLU A 128 5.61 -20.90 10.77
C GLU A 128 6.94 -20.97 11.54
N GLU A 129 8.07 -20.92 10.82
CA GLU A 129 9.41 -20.91 11.42
C GLU A 129 9.70 -19.59 12.15
N TYR A 130 9.16 -18.48 11.63
CA TYR A 130 9.26 -17.16 12.25
C TYR A 130 8.57 -17.13 13.63
N ASP A 131 7.37 -17.69 13.75
CA ASP A 131 6.62 -17.71 15.01
C ASP A 131 7.33 -18.54 16.10
N VAL A 132 7.93 -19.67 15.73
CA VAL A 132 8.72 -20.51 16.64
C VAL A 132 9.98 -19.76 17.11
N ALA A 133 10.69 -19.09 16.20
CA ALA A 133 11.87 -18.30 16.53
C ALA A 133 11.53 -17.09 17.42
N LEU A 134 10.38 -16.45 17.20
CA LEU A 134 9.87 -15.35 17.99
C LEU A 134 9.52 -15.79 19.42
N ALA A 135 8.89 -16.95 19.59
CA ALA A 135 8.58 -17.51 20.90
C ALA A 135 9.85 -17.83 21.70
N LYS A 136 10.87 -18.38 21.03
CA LYS A 136 12.17 -18.70 21.64
C LYS A 136 12.91 -17.45 22.11
N LEU A 137 12.92 -16.39 21.30
CA LEU A 137 13.56 -15.13 21.68
C LEU A 137 12.89 -14.45 22.88
N ARG A 138 11.55 -14.48 22.98
CA ARG A 138 10.85 -13.95 24.15
C ARG A 138 11.15 -14.77 25.42
N ALA A 139 11.32 -16.08 25.28
CA ALA A 139 11.71 -16.94 26.41
C ALA A 139 13.16 -16.68 26.87
N GLU A 140 14.06 -16.31 25.96
CA GLU A 140 15.43 -15.89 26.29
C GLU A 140 15.48 -14.51 26.96
N GLU A 141 14.56 -13.60 26.63
CA GLU A 141 14.47 -12.28 27.26
C GLU A 141 13.95 -12.35 28.71
N GLN A 142 13.14 -13.36 29.03
CA GLN A 142 12.55 -13.56 30.36
C GLN A 142 13.43 -14.37 31.33
N LYS A 143 14.62 -14.80 30.90
CA LYS A 143 15.55 -15.64 31.67
C LYS A 143 16.74 -14.84 32.17
#